data_AF-A0A7J9YN04-F1
#
_entry.id   AF-A0A7J9YN04-F1
#
_cell.length_a   1.000
_cell.length_b   1.000
_cell.length_c   1.000
_cell.angle_alpha   90.00
_cell.angle_beta   90.00
_cell.angle_gamma   90.00
#
_symmetry.space_group_name_H-M   'P 1'
#
loop_
_entity.id
_entity.type
_entity.pdbx_description
1 polymer ?
#
loop_
_entity_poly.entity_id
_entity_poly.type
_entity_poly.pdbx_seq_one_letter_code
_entity_poly.pdbx_strand_id
1 'polypeptide(L)'
;MAVAGSVRGAVRADLEEVIRRDYRLVVGVAARVLGSQEEAEDVAQEVFLSFGRSSVPGEDARGWLSVAAALDMSPGSVGTTVRRAESALRKELNRHAPSD
;
A
#
# COMPACT_ATOMS: atom_id res chain seq x y z
N MET A 1 -4.82 34.64 -9.94
CA MET A 1 -5.20 33.56 -9.00
C MET A 1 -5.29 32.26 -9.78
N ALA A 2 -4.26 31.42 -9.72
CA ALA A 2 -4.31 30.08 -10.29
C ALA A 2 -4.79 29.12 -9.18
N VAL A 3 -6.01 28.62 -9.31
CA VAL A 3 -6.42 27.44 -8.56
C VAL A 3 -5.69 26.25 -9.19
N ALA A 4 -4.72 25.70 -8.47
CA ALA A 4 -4.04 24.47 -8.81
C ALA A 4 -5.09 23.34 -8.82
N GLY A 5 -5.67 23.11 -10.00
CA GLY A 5 -6.61 22.03 -10.24
C GLY A 5 -5.89 20.70 -10.10
N SER A 6 -6.07 20.08 -8.92
CA SER A 6 -6.11 18.64 -8.66
C SER A 6 -5.49 17.76 -9.76
N VAL A 7 -4.31 17.18 -9.47
CA VAL A 7 -3.77 16.00 -10.16
C VAL A 7 -4.75 14.85 -9.95
N ARG A 8 -5.85 14.87 -10.69
CA ARG A 8 -6.82 13.79 -10.71
C ARG A 8 -6.26 12.72 -11.66
N GLY A 9 -5.44 11.83 -11.11
CA GLY A 9 -5.22 10.48 -11.65
C GLY A 9 -4.47 10.35 -12.96
N ALA A 10 -3.31 11.00 -13.15
CA ALA A 10 -2.38 10.55 -14.18
C ALA A 10 -1.71 9.26 -13.71
N VAL A 11 -2.14 8.12 -14.24
CA VAL A 11 -1.45 6.83 -14.06
C VAL A 11 -0.02 6.99 -14.56
N ARG A 12 0.95 6.48 -13.80
CA ARG A 12 2.36 6.60 -14.16
C ARG A 12 2.67 5.97 -15.52
N ALA A 13 3.49 6.66 -16.30
CA ALA A 13 3.86 6.21 -17.65
C ALA A 13 4.69 4.92 -17.65
N ASP A 14 5.44 4.64 -16.58
CA ASP A 14 6.29 3.46 -16.42
C ASP A 14 5.55 2.24 -15.82
N LEU A 15 4.26 2.38 -15.48
CA LEU A 15 3.51 1.34 -14.76
C LEU A 15 3.45 0.02 -15.52
N GLU A 16 3.15 0.06 -16.83
CA GLU A 16 3.02 -1.16 -17.63
C GLU A 16 4.33 -1.95 -17.71
N GLU A 17 5.45 -1.25 -17.89
CA GLU A 17 6.78 -1.85 -17.93
C GLU A 17 7.13 -2.51 -16.58
N VAL A 18 6.88 -1.80 -15.49
CA VAL A 18 7.10 -2.30 -14.13
C VAL A 18 6.23 -3.52 -13.82
N ILE A 19 4.95 -3.50 -14.21
CA ILE A 19 4.06 -4.68 -14.09
C ILE A 19 4.66 -5.86 -14.86
N ARG A 20 4.96 -5.69 -16.15
CA ARG A 20 5.48 -6.77 -16.99
C ARG A 20 6.76 -7.39 -16.40
N ARG A 21 7.63 -6.57 -15.84
CA ARG A 21 8.92 -7.00 -15.28
C ARG A 21 8.79 -7.70 -13.92
N ASP A 22 7.95 -7.17 -13.02
CA ASP A 22 8.00 -7.54 -11.60
C ASP A 22 6.76 -8.30 -11.10
N TYR A 23 5.71 -8.49 -11.92
CA TYR A 23 4.45 -9.14 -11.51
C TYR A 23 4.65 -10.53 -10.86
N ARG A 24 5.41 -11.41 -11.51
CA ARG A 24 5.70 -12.76 -10.98
C ARG A 24 6.43 -12.73 -9.64
N LEU A 25 7.30 -11.75 -9.44
CA LEU A 25 8.01 -11.59 -8.18
C LEU A 25 7.04 -11.21 -7.06
N VAL A 26 6.19 -10.22 -7.30
CA VAL A 26 5.23 -9.71 -6.32
C VAL A 26 4.26 -10.81 -5.88
N VAL A 27 3.69 -11.56 -6.84
CA VAL A 27 2.85 -12.73 -6.55
C VAL A 27 3.62 -13.79 -5.75
N GLY A 28 4.86 -14.09 -6.12
CA GLY A 28 5.68 -15.09 -5.42
C GLY A 28 6.06 -14.69 -3.99
N VAL A 29 6.25 -13.39 -3.72
CA VAL A 29 6.47 -12.86 -2.38
C VAL A 29 5.18 -12.96 -1.56
N ALA A 30 4.06 -12.47 -2.09
CA ALA A 30 2.77 -12.52 -1.41
C ALA A 30 2.35 -13.97 -1.13
N ALA A 31 2.47 -14.89 -2.09
CA ALA A 31 2.11 -16.30 -1.92
C ALA A 31 2.94 -16.98 -0.83
N ARG A 32 4.21 -16.61 -0.65
CA ARG A 32 5.05 -17.17 0.41
C ARG A 32 4.69 -16.63 1.80
N VAL A 33 4.12 -15.43 1.88
CA VAL A 33 3.64 -14.83 3.13
C VAL A 33 2.24 -15.33 3.50
N LEU A 34 1.34 -15.38 2.52
CA LEU A 34 -0.07 -15.72 2.71
C LEU A 34 -0.32 -17.24 2.73
N GLY A 35 0.54 -18.03 2.07
CA GLY A 35 0.32 -19.46 1.88
C GLY A 35 -0.83 -19.79 0.91
N SER A 36 -1.38 -18.77 0.25
CA SER A 36 -2.47 -18.87 -0.72
C SER A 36 -2.10 -18.14 -2.01
N GLN A 37 -2.29 -18.81 -3.15
CA GLN A 37 -2.00 -18.24 -4.47
C GLN A 37 -3.09 -17.25 -4.90
N GLU A 38 -4.34 -17.52 -4.55
CA GLU A 38 -5.49 -16.67 -4.90
C GLU A 38 -5.38 -15.31 -4.20
N GLU A 39 -5.15 -15.31 -2.89
CA GLU A 39 -4.96 -14.06 -2.11
C GLU A 39 -3.72 -13.29 -2.57
N ALA A 40 -2.68 -13.98 -3.03
CA ALA A 40 -1.45 -13.36 -3.53
C ALA A 40 -1.66 -12.58 -4.83
N GLU A 41 -2.55 -13.03 -5.71
CA GLU A 41 -2.88 -12.32 -6.95
C GLU A 41 -3.68 -11.05 -6.67
N ASP A 42 -4.58 -11.07 -5.68
CA ASP A 42 -5.31 -9.89 -5.23
C ASP A 42 -4.37 -8.85 -4.60
N VAL A 43 -3.45 -9.29 -3.72
CA VAL A 43 -2.42 -8.41 -3.15
C VAL A 43 -1.53 -7.82 -4.24
N ALA A 44 -1.10 -8.62 -5.23
CA ALA A 44 -0.26 -8.13 -6.31
C ALA A 44 -0.96 -7.04 -7.12
N GLN A 45 -2.23 -7.24 -7.49
CA GLN A 45 -3.02 -6.24 -8.20
C GLN A 45 -3.12 -4.93 -7.41
N GLU A 46 -3.45 -5.01 -6.12
CA GLU A 46 -3.56 -3.83 -5.24
C GLU A 46 -2.21 -3.10 -5.06
N VAL A 47 -1.10 -3.84 -4.94
CA VAL A 47 0.26 -3.27 -4.83
C VAL A 47 0.63 -2.49 -6.10
N PHE A 48 0.33 -3.00 -7.30
CA PHE A 48 0.56 -2.27 -8.55
C PHE A 48 -0.36 -1.06 -8.73
N LEU A 49 -1.62 -1.15 -8.29
CA LEU A 49 -2.54 -0.01 -8.26
C LEU A 49 -2.03 1.11 -7.35
N SER A 50 -1.46 0.77 -6.20
CA SER A 50 -0.85 1.72 -5.28
C SER A 50 0.45 2.32 -5.83
N PHE A 51 1.31 1.49 -6.43
CA PHE A 51 2.50 1.97 -7.13
C PHE A 51 2.15 2.99 -8.22
N GLY A 52 1.11 2.72 -9.01
CA GLY A 52 0.57 3.60 -10.05
C GLY A 52 0.10 4.96 -9.56
N ARG A 53 -0.13 5.14 -8.25
CA ARG A 53 -0.49 6.40 -7.59
C ARG A 53 0.65 7.01 -6.76
N SER A 54 1.76 6.29 -6.60
CA SER A 54 2.91 6.73 -5.83
C SER A 54 3.88 7.57 -6.66
N SER A 55 4.75 8.32 -5.98
CA SER A 55 5.86 9.05 -6.59
C SER A 55 7.20 8.29 -6.55
N VAL A 56 7.20 6.99 -6.20
CA VAL A 56 8.42 6.16 -6.07
C VAL A 56 9.11 6.02 -7.43
N PRO A 57 10.38 6.36 -7.64
CA PRO A 57 11.02 6.18 -8.94
C PRO A 57 10.91 4.75 -9.51
N GLY A 58 10.79 4.59 -10.83
CA GLY A 58 10.65 3.27 -11.48
C GLY A 58 11.86 2.34 -11.26
N GLU A 59 13.03 2.93 -11.05
CA GLU A 59 14.27 2.25 -10.65
C GLU A 59 14.18 1.60 -9.26
N ASP A 60 13.45 2.23 -8.34
CA ASP A 60 13.24 1.73 -6.97
C ASP A 60 12.02 0.80 -6.85
N ALA A 61 11.23 0.67 -7.91
CA ALA A 61 9.94 -0.01 -7.90
C ALA A 61 10.04 -1.45 -7.36
N ARG A 62 11.02 -2.24 -7.79
CA ARG A 62 11.16 -3.65 -7.38
C ARG A 62 11.29 -3.81 -5.88
N GLY A 63 12.14 -3.00 -5.22
CA GLY A 63 12.34 -3.06 -3.78
C GLY A 63 11.08 -2.66 -3.02
N TRP A 64 10.46 -1.56 -3.45
CA TRP A 64 9.22 -1.07 -2.88
C TRP A 64 8.07 -2.10 -3.00
N LEU A 65 7.87 -2.66 -4.20
CA LEU A 65 6.83 -3.65 -4.48
C LEU A 65 7.00 -4.92 -3.64
N SER A 66 8.25 -5.38 -3.48
CA SER A 66 8.57 -6.55 -2.66
C SER A 66 8.21 -6.34 -1.20
N VAL A 67 8.53 -5.17 -0.65
CA VAL A 67 8.21 -4.81 0.74
C VAL A 67 6.70 -4.63 0.92
N ALA A 68 6.04 -3.94 -0.02
CA ALA A 68 4.59 -3.75 0.01
C ALA A 68 3.83 -5.09 0.01
N ALA A 69 4.25 -6.03 -0.83
CA ALA A 69 3.68 -7.38 -0.88
C ALA A 69 3.99 -8.22 0.36
N ALA A 70 5.20 -8.10 0.92
CA ALA A 70 5.60 -8.87 2.09
C ALA A 70 4.94 -8.39 3.39
N LEU A 71 4.63 -7.11 3.50
CA LEU A 71 4.02 -6.52 4.69
C LEU A 71 2.49 -6.70 4.77
N ASP A 72 1.87 -7.37 3.79
CA ASP A 72 0.42 -7.63 3.74
C ASP A 72 -0.42 -6.35 3.94
N MET A 73 0.10 -5.21 3.51
CA MET A 73 -0.60 -3.93 3.66
C MET A 73 -1.39 -3.67 2.39
N SER A 74 -2.70 -3.90 2.43
CA SER A 74 -3.61 -3.25 1.49
C SER A 74 -3.48 -1.72 1.69
N PRO A 75 -3.01 -0.96 0.69
CA PRO A 75 -2.86 0.49 0.75
C PRO A 75 -4.19 1.21 1.02
N GLY A 76 -5.32 0.64 0.59
CA GLY A 76 -6.67 1.08 0.97
C GLY A 76 -7.01 0.88 2.46
N SER A 77 -6.35 -0.06 3.13
CA SER A 77 -6.55 -0.36 4.56
C SER A 77 -5.57 0.35 5.49
N VAL A 78 -4.48 0.94 5.00
CA VAL A 78 -3.52 1.72 5.82
C VAL A 78 -4.26 2.81 6.61
N GLY A 79 -5.16 3.55 5.96
CA GLY A 79 -5.96 4.57 6.63
C GLY A 79 -6.92 4.01 7.69
N THR A 80 -7.45 2.81 7.47
CA THR A 80 -8.36 2.13 8.41
C THR A 80 -7.60 1.57 9.61
N THR A 81 -6.44 0.95 9.37
CA THR A 81 -5.55 0.41 10.41
C THR A 81 -4.99 1.53 11.27
N VAL A 82 -4.53 2.64 10.68
CA VAL A 82 -4.08 3.83 11.42
C VAL A 82 -5.23 4.43 12.23
N ARG A 83 -6.43 4.62 11.65
CA ARG A 83 -7.60 5.12 12.40
C ARG A 83 -8.03 4.21 13.55
N ARG A 84 -7.92 2.89 13.38
CA ARG A 84 -8.21 1.90 14.43
C ARG A 84 -7.15 1.93 15.53
N ALA A 85 -5.87 2.03 15.16
CA ALA A 85 -4.76 2.17 16.10
C ALA A 85 -4.86 3.49 16.91
N GLU A 86 -5.15 4.62 16.25
CA GLU A 86 -5.40 5.91 16.91
C GLU A 86 -6.61 5.85 17.85
N SER A 87 -7.70 5.19 17.43
CA SER A 87 -8.90 5.04 18.26
C SER A 87 -8.64 4.15 19.49
N ALA A 88 -7.85 3.09 19.32
CA ALA A 88 -7.43 2.23 20.42
C ALA A 88 -6.50 2.97 21.39
N LEU A 89 -5.52 3.71 20.86
CA LEU A 89 -4.59 4.53 21.64
C LEU A 89 -5.33 5.63 22.42
N ARG A 90 -6.28 6.32 21.78
CA ARG A 90 -7.11 7.34 22.42
C ARG A 90 -7.97 6.77 23.56
N LYS A 91 -8.53 5.57 23.37
CA LYS A 91 -9.25 4.86 24.45
C LYS A 91 -8.31 4.53 25.60
N GLU A 92 -7.09 4.09 25.32
CA GLU A 92 -6.14 3.72 26.37
C GLU A 92 -5.65 4.94 27.15
N LEU A 93 -5.38 6.05 26.45
CA LEU A 93 -5.03 7.33 27.06
C LEU A 93 -6.17 7.89 27.91
N ASN A 94 -7.42 7.79 27.44
CA ASN A 94 -8.58 8.24 28.20
C ASN A 94 -8.94 7.30 29.37
N ARG A 95 -8.51 6.03 29.31
CA ARG A 95 -8.64 5.05 30.41
C ARG A 95 -7.65 5.32 31.55
N HIS A 96 -6.50 5.91 31.23
CA HIS A 96 -5.42 6.23 32.17
C HIS A 96 -5.31 7.73 32.49
N ALA A 97 -6.24 8.56 32.00
CA ALA A 97 -6.37 9.93 32.47
C ALA A 97 -6.76 9.87 33.95
N PRO A 98 -5.98 10.44 34.88
CA PRO A 98 -6.35 10.46 36.29
C PRO A 98 -7.61 11.32 36.43
N SER A 99 -8.62 10.78 37.11
CA SER A 99 -9.73 11.58 37.61
C SER A 99 -9.20 12.47 38.73
N ASP A 100 -9.05 13.76 38.45
CA ASP A 100 -9.14 14.82 39.48
C ASP A 100 -10.63 15.11 39.80
#